data_AF-A0A2T8KHU5-F1
#
_entry.id   AF-A0A2T8KHU5-F1
#
_cell.length_a   1.000
_cell.length_b   1.000
_cell.length_c   1.000
_cell.angle_alpha   90.00
_cell.angle_beta   90.00
_cell.angle_gamma   90.00
#
_symmetry.space_group_name_H-M   'P 1'
#
loop_
_entity.id
_entity.type
_entity.pdbx_description
1 polymer ?
#
loop_
_entity_poly.entity_id
_entity_poly.type
_entity_poly.pdbx_seq_one_letter_code
_entity_poly.pdbx_strand_id
1 'polypeptide(L)'
;MAGAAAQDAAEQLLHLKLAFLAGEPPACVLALARKAGGGSITPHVQNFLLENCTGTNVDGRQNFTYTTTIFKRIISEVELSSSTVIDGLYEEFAQRMLSKAKDSLLNKTDHIYKEISFLSSTNDNVSSRLISVVARLSCSSNMLEGDTGCSLWPSSLFLSEFILSYPEIFSTKCCFELGSGVGLVGICLNYVGASKVILTDGDTSTLTNMKENMELNNLCIEQEHSEVLKESKNKVECKYLSWEHVSESDLWGYQPDIVYYVRSSLRAAPRSSTLNAVKARQKTRGKQWKIW
;
A
#
# COMPACT_ATOMS: atom_id res chain seq x y z
N MET A 1 13.07 23.98 -31.11
CA MET A 1 11.62 23.67 -31.18
C MET A 1 11.35 22.17 -31.19
N ALA A 2 11.83 21.40 -32.18
CA ALA A 2 11.58 19.95 -32.26
C ALA A 2 12.11 19.12 -31.06
N GLY A 3 13.28 19.47 -30.51
CA GLY A 3 13.85 18.77 -29.35
C GLY A 3 13.08 18.95 -28.04
N ALA A 4 12.42 20.09 -27.83
CA ALA A 4 11.63 20.35 -26.62
C ALA A 4 10.29 19.62 -26.64
N ALA A 5 9.65 19.53 -27.81
CA ALA A 5 8.40 18.78 -27.98
C ALA A 5 8.60 17.25 -27.84
N ALA A 6 9.74 16.73 -28.31
CA ALA A 6 10.08 15.32 -28.13
C ALA A 6 10.37 14.98 -26.66
N GLN A 7 11.02 15.89 -25.93
CA GLN A 7 11.26 15.76 -24.49
C GLN A 7 9.95 15.73 -23.69
N ASP A 8 9.02 16.65 -23.99
CA ASP A 8 7.70 16.73 -23.34
C ASP A 8 6.84 15.49 -23.63
N ALA A 9 6.85 14.97 -24.87
CA ALA A 9 6.14 13.74 -25.21
C ALA A 9 6.69 12.51 -24.45
N ALA A 10 8.01 12.39 -24.31
CA ALA A 10 8.63 11.31 -23.55
C ALA A 10 8.30 11.40 -22.04
N GLU A 11 8.27 12.62 -21.50
CA GLU A 11 7.89 12.88 -20.11
C GLU A 11 6.43 12.53 -19.84
N GLN A 12 5.53 12.82 -20.79
CA GLN A 12 4.10 12.47 -20.67
C GLN A 12 3.86 10.96 -20.71
N LEU A 13 4.58 10.23 -21.57
CA LEU A 13 4.54 8.76 -21.60
C LEU A 13 5.10 8.14 -20.31
N LEU A 14 6.14 8.75 -19.72
CA LEU A 14 6.66 8.34 -18.42
C LEU A 14 5.61 8.52 -17.32
N HIS A 15 4.95 9.68 -17.24
CA HIS A 15 3.88 9.91 -16.28
C HIS A 15 2.72 8.93 -16.43
N LEU A 16 2.32 8.63 -17.67
CA LEU A 16 1.30 7.61 -17.96
C LEU A 16 1.73 6.23 -17.44
N LYS A 17 2.97 5.82 -17.69
CA LYS A 17 3.52 4.55 -17.19
C LYS A 17 3.51 4.49 -15.67
N LEU A 18 3.97 5.55 -15.00
CA LEU A 18 4.01 5.61 -13.54
C LEU A 18 2.60 5.55 -12.93
N ALA A 19 1.65 6.30 -13.49
CA ALA A 19 0.25 6.25 -13.04
C ALA A 19 -0.39 4.87 -13.24
N PHE A 20 -0.09 4.20 -14.35
CA PHE A 20 -0.54 2.83 -14.57
C PHE A 20 0.04 1.87 -13.51
N LEU A 21 1.36 1.91 -13.30
CA LEU A 21 2.04 1.04 -12.34
C LEU A 21 1.62 1.31 -10.89
N ALA A 22 1.28 2.55 -10.57
CA ALA A 22 0.75 2.94 -9.26
C ALA A 22 -0.70 2.48 -9.01
N GLY A 23 -1.39 1.95 -10.02
CA GLY A 23 -2.79 1.51 -9.88
C GLY A 23 -3.78 2.67 -9.75
N GLU A 24 -3.45 3.85 -10.31
CA GLU A 24 -4.29 5.04 -10.27
C GLU A 24 -5.70 4.79 -10.84
N PRO A 25 -6.73 5.55 -10.42
CA PRO A 25 -8.08 5.38 -10.94
C PRO A 25 -8.12 5.42 -12.49
N PRO A 26 -8.96 4.61 -13.15
CA PRO A 26 -9.03 4.57 -14.62
C PRO A 26 -9.21 5.94 -15.28
N ALA A 27 -9.94 6.85 -14.65
CA ALA A 27 -10.10 8.22 -15.15
C ALA A 27 -8.78 9.00 -15.23
N CYS A 28 -7.88 8.83 -14.25
CA CYS A 28 -6.56 9.47 -14.23
C CYS A 28 -5.69 8.93 -15.36
N VAL A 29 -5.67 7.60 -15.52
CA VAL A 29 -4.90 6.93 -16.58
C VAL A 29 -5.36 7.37 -17.97
N LEU A 30 -6.68 7.44 -18.21
CA LEU A 30 -7.23 7.91 -19.49
C LEU A 30 -6.89 9.39 -19.75
N ALA A 31 -6.93 10.24 -18.73
CA ALA A 31 -6.55 11.64 -18.87
C ALA A 31 -5.08 11.81 -19.26
N LEU A 32 -4.18 11.03 -18.64
CA LEU A 32 -2.76 11.02 -19.01
C LEU A 32 -2.52 10.41 -20.39
N ALA A 33 -3.28 9.37 -20.77
CA ALA A 33 -3.20 8.76 -22.10
C ALA A 33 -3.59 9.75 -23.19
N ARG A 34 -4.68 10.51 -23.00
CA ARG A 34 -5.06 11.60 -23.90
C ARG A 34 -4.00 12.67 -23.96
N LYS A 35 -3.45 13.09 -22.82
CA LYS A 35 -2.38 14.11 -22.78
C LYS A 35 -1.17 13.65 -23.62
N ALA A 36 -0.69 12.43 -23.40
CA ALA A 36 0.42 11.85 -24.12
C ALA A 36 0.19 11.71 -25.64
N GLY A 37 -1.07 11.56 -26.07
CA GLY A 37 -1.45 11.52 -27.47
C GLY A 37 -1.89 12.86 -28.06
N GLY A 38 -1.67 13.98 -27.37
CA GLY A 38 -2.03 15.32 -27.88
C GLY A 38 -3.53 15.62 -27.87
N GLY A 39 -4.28 14.99 -26.97
CA GLY A 39 -5.72 15.17 -26.77
C GLY A 39 -6.56 13.92 -27.04
N SER A 40 -5.99 12.89 -27.68
CA SER A 40 -6.65 11.62 -27.99
C SER A 40 -5.74 10.43 -27.65
N ILE A 41 -6.31 9.23 -27.56
CA ILE A 41 -5.55 8.01 -27.31
C ILE A 41 -5.12 7.42 -28.66
N THR A 42 -4.01 7.93 -29.19
CA THR A 42 -3.51 7.54 -30.51
C THR A 42 -2.98 6.10 -30.54
N PRO A 43 -2.85 5.46 -31.72
CA PRO A 43 -2.25 4.14 -31.83
C PRO A 43 -0.85 4.02 -31.20
N HIS A 44 -0.07 5.10 -31.19
CA HIS A 44 1.23 5.13 -30.52
C HIS A 44 1.09 4.97 -29.00
N VAL A 45 0.16 5.70 -28.38
CA VAL A 45 -0.13 5.58 -26.94
C VAL A 45 -0.71 4.21 -26.61
N GLN A 46 -1.58 3.66 -27.46
CA GLN A 46 -2.12 2.31 -27.28
C GLN A 46 -1.01 1.25 -27.30
N ASN A 47 -0.08 1.31 -28.26
CA ASN A 47 1.06 0.38 -28.31
C ASN A 47 1.98 0.55 -27.11
N PHE A 48 2.27 1.79 -26.69
CA PHE A 48 3.08 2.05 -25.50
C PHE A 48 2.45 1.45 -24.24
N LEU A 49 1.14 1.63 -24.06
CA LEU A 49 0.41 1.00 -22.95
C LEU A 49 0.45 -0.52 -23.08
N LEU A 50 0.22 -1.07 -24.27
CA LEU A 50 0.30 -2.51 -24.49
C LEU A 50 1.64 -3.07 -24.01
N GLU A 51 2.76 -2.55 -24.53
CA GLU A 51 4.12 -3.00 -24.20
C GLU A 51 4.45 -2.87 -22.70
N ASN A 52 4.06 -1.76 -22.06
CA ASN A 52 4.37 -1.53 -20.66
C ASN A 52 3.38 -2.23 -19.69
N CYS A 53 2.17 -2.54 -20.14
CA CYS A 53 1.12 -3.21 -19.36
C CYS A 53 1.06 -4.73 -19.61
N THR A 54 1.79 -5.27 -20.59
CA THR A 54 1.91 -6.72 -20.84
C THR A 54 3.34 -7.25 -20.63
N GLY A 55 4.32 -6.35 -20.50
CA GLY A 55 5.71 -6.69 -20.23
C GLY A 55 5.88 -7.62 -19.03
N THR A 56 6.60 -8.71 -19.25
CA THR A 56 7.00 -9.73 -18.28
C THR A 56 7.90 -9.12 -17.20
N ASN A 57 7.32 -8.46 -16.20
CA ASN A 57 8.01 -8.28 -14.94
C ASN A 57 8.21 -9.68 -14.33
N VAL A 58 9.45 -9.98 -14.01
CA VAL A 58 10.01 -11.28 -13.58
C VAL A 58 9.42 -11.76 -12.23
N ASP A 59 8.34 -11.14 -11.74
CA ASP A 59 7.66 -11.50 -10.49
C ASP A 59 6.12 -11.41 -10.63
N GLY A 60 5.60 -12.09 -11.65
CA GLY A 60 4.47 -13.02 -11.49
C GLY A 60 3.04 -12.54 -11.21
N ARG A 61 2.70 -11.30 -10.81
CA ARG A 61 1.28 -10.92 -10.62
C ARG A 61 0.97 -9.45 -10.93
N GLN A 62 0.82 -9.11 -12.21
CA GLN A 62 0.09 -7.89 -12.56
C GLN A 62 -1.38 -8.02 -12.10
N ASN A 63 -1.96 -6.95 -11.54
CA ASN A 63 -3.35 -6.94 -11.10
C ASN A 63 -4.29 -7.06 -12.32
N PHE A 64 -4.63 -8.31 -12.61
CA PHE A 64 -5.39 -8.71 -13.77
C PHE A 64 -6.71 -7.95 -13.92
N THR A 65 -7.42 -7.72 -12.81
CA THR A 65 -8.67 -6.99 -12.77
C THR A 65 -8.48 -5.51 -13.12
N TYR A 66 -7.44 -4.89 -12.58
CA TYR A 66 -7.09 -3.51 -12.89
C TYR A 66 -6.75 -3.33 -14.37
N THR A 67 -5.81 -4.13 -14.89
CA THR A 67 -5.39 -4.01 -16.29
C THR A 67 -6.55 -4.28 -17.25
N THR A 68 -7.39 -5.29 -16.97
CA THR A 68 -8.60 -5.57 -17.76
C THR A 68 -9.57 -4.39 -17.76
N THR A 69 -9.73 -3.71 -16.62
CA THR A 69 -10.60 -2.53 -16.50
C THR A 69 -10.05 -1.35 -17.29
N ILE A 70 -8.74 -1.09 -17.21
CA ILE A 70 -8.08 -0.04 -17.97
C ILE A 70 -8.21 -0.30 -19.47
N PHE A 71 -7.92 -1.52 -19.93
CA PHE A 71 -8.00 -1.88 -21.35
C PHE A 71 -9.42 -1.73 -21.88
N LYS A 72 -10.43 -2.23 -21.14
CA LYS A 72 -11.85 -2.03 -21.49
C LYS A 72 -12.18 -0.55 -21.68
N ARG A 73 -11.71 0.30 -20.75
CA ARG A 73 -11.98 1.75 -20.79
C ARG A 73 -11.28 2.45 -21.96
N ILE A 74 -10.04 2.08 -22.25
CA ILE A 74 -9.29 2.61 -23.40
C ILE A 74 -10.01 2.25 -24.70
N ILE A 75 -10.36 0.97 -24.87
CA ILE A 75 -11.10 0.49 -26.04
C ILE A 75 -12.38 1.30 -26.23
N SER A 76 -13.21 1.40 -25.17
CA SER A 76 -14.46 2.18 -25.25
C SER A 76 -14.22 3.66 -25.58
N GLU A 77 -13.18 4.30 -25.05
CA GLU A 77 -12.91 5.72 -25.33
C GLU A 77 -12.42 5.96 -26.77
N VAL A 78 -11.57 5.06 -27.27
CA VAL A 78 -11.09 5.09 -28.66
C VAL A 78 -12.25 4.83 -29.64
N GLU A 79 -13.13 3.86 -29.34
CA GLU A 79 -14.35 3.60 -30.11
C GLU A 79 -15.30 4.80 -30.11
N LEU A 80 -15.54 5.42 -28.94
CA LEU A 80 -16.40 6.61 -28.81
C LEU A 80 -15.86 7.81 -29.59
N SER A 81 -14.54 7.96 -29.68
CA SER A 81 -13.89 9.00 -30.47
C SER A 81 -13.78 8.65 -31.96
N SER A 82 -14.40 7.55 -32.41
CA SER A 82 -14.34 7.05 -33.79
C SER A 82 -12.91 6.85 -34.31
N SER A 83 -11.97 6.59 -33.40
CA SER A 83 -10.57 6.30 -33.71
C SER A 83 -10.35 4.79 -33.82
N THR A 84 -9.25 4.39 -34.45
CA THR A 84 -8.91 2.97 -34.60
C THR A 84 -8.29 2.43 -33.31
N VAL A 85 -8.92 1.38 -32.77
CA VAL A 85 -8.34 0.54 -31.72
C VAL A 85 -7.35 -0.42 -32.38
N ILE A 86 -6.14 -0.54 -31.83
CA ILE A 86 -5.14 -1.47 -32.35
C ILE A 86 -5.54 -2.93 -32.07
N ASP A 87 -5.32 -3.82 -33.03
CA ASP A 87 -5.69 -5.25 -32.92
C ASP A 87 -5.08 -5.91 -31.68
N GLY A 88 -3.81 -5.61 -31.39
CA GLY A 88 -3.12 -6.14 -30.21
C GLY A 88 -3.81 -5.81 -28.88
N LEU A 89 -4.52 -4.68 -28.77
CA LEU A 89 -5.26 -4.32 -27.56
C LEU A 89 -6.54 -5.15 -27.44
N TYR A 90 -7.24 -5.43 -28.54
CA TYR A 90 -8.38 -6.35 -28.55
C TYR A 90 -7.95 -7.79 -28.23
N GLU A 91 -6.85 -8.24 -28.82
CA GLU A 91 -6.30 -9.58 -28.58
C GLU A 91 -5.94 -9.77 -27.10
N GLU A 92 -5.17 -8.85 -26.52
CA GLU A 92 -4.80 -8.90 -25.10
C GLU A 92 -6.01 -8.79 -24.18
N PHE A 93 -6.97 -7.92 -24.51
CA PHE A 93 -8.21 -7.83 -23.74
C PHE A 93 -9.02 -9.13 -23.81
N ALA A 94 -9.14 -9.74 -24.99
CA ALA A 94 -9.84 -11.02 -25.17
C ALA A 94 -9.14 -12.17 -24.43
N GLN A 95 -7.82 -12.28 -24.54
CA GLN A 95 -7.02 -13.26 -23.80
C GLN A 95 -7.20 -13.13 -22.29
N ARG A 96 -7.28 -11.89 -21.78
CA ARG A 96 -7.59 -11.62 -20.37
C ARG A 96 -9.04 -11.97 -20.02
N MET A 97 -10.02 -11.68 -20.87
CA MET A 97 -11.39 -12.11 -20.57
C MET A 97 -11.51 -13.64 -20.50
N LEU A 98 -10.78 -14.37 -21.34
CA LEU A 98 -10.75 -15.83 -21.34
C LEU A 98 -10.01 -16.43 -20.13
N SER A 99 -8.87 -15.86 -19.74
CA SER A 99 -8.13 -16.32 -18.54
C SER A 99 -8.87 -16.01 -17.25
N LYS A 100 -9.60 -14.88 -17.17
CA LYS A 100 -10.51 -14.59 -16.03
C LYS A 100 -11.58 -15.66 -15.86
N ALA A 101 -12.17 -16.09 -16.97
CA ALA A 101 -13.21 -17.12 -16.96
C ALA A 101 -12.62 -18.47 -16.49
N LYS A 102 -11.38 -18.77 -16.88
CA LYS A 102 -10.66 -19.97 -16.47
C LYS A 102 -10.27 -19.97 -14.98
N ASP A 103 -9.81 -18.83 -14.45
CA ASP A 103 -9.45 -18.67 -13.03
C ASP A 103 -10.66 -18.56 -12.10
N SER A 104 -11.81 -18.07 -12.61
CA SER A 104 -13.06 -18.03 -11.84
C SER A 104 -13.55 -19.41 -11.39
N LEU A 105 -13.07 -20.48 -12.04
CA LEU A 105 -13.34 -21.86 -11.68
C LEU A 105 -12.37 -22.41 -10.62
N LEU A 106 -11.24 -21.74 -10.37
CA LEU A 106 -10.10 -22.35 -9.69
C LEU A 106 -9.62 -21.66 -8.42
N ASN A 107 -9.92 -20.39 -8.12
CA ASN A 107 -9.81 -19.84 -6.75
C ASN A 107 -10.46 -18.45 -6.64
N LYS A 108 -11.64 -18.35 -6.02
CA LYS A 108 -12.11 -17.07 -5.44
C LYS A 108 -11.36 -16.84 -4.14
N THR A 109 -10.17 -16.27 -4.20
CA THR A 109 -9.67 -15.54 -3.03
C THR A 109 -10.29 -14.15 -3.09
N ASP A 110 -11.18 -13.82 -2.15
CA ASP A 110 -11.82 -12.51 -2.04
C ASP A 110 -10.83 -11.37 -1.73
N HIS A 111 -9.53 -11.67 -1.68
CA HIS A 111 -8.45 -10.74 -1.40
C HIS A 111 -7.72 -10.30 -2.68
N ILE A 112 -7.47 -8.99 -2.78
CA ILE A 112 -6.71 -8.30 -3.80
C ILE A 112 -5.29 -8.07 -3.29
N TYR A 113 -4.32 -8.53 -4.07
CA TYR A 113 -2.92 -8.24 -3.83
C TYR A 113 -2.57 -6.82 -4.32
N LYS A 114 -1.92 -6.02 -3.48
CA LYS A 114 -1.49 -4.64 -3.75
C LYS A 114 0.01 -4.51 -3.50
N GLU A 115 0.69 -3.82 -4.41
CA GLU A 115 2.08 -3.41 -4.23
C GLU A 115 2.12 -1.89 -4.14
N ILE A 116 2.62 -1.37 -3.00
CA ILE A 116 2.68 0.07 -2.73
C ILE A 116 4.14 0.46 -2.73
N SER A 117 4.51 1.32 -3.68
CA SER A 117 5.87 1.83 -3.81
C SER A 117 5.94 3.27 -3.30
N PHE A 118 6.82 3.53 -2.35
CA PHE A 118 7.14 4.87 -1.88
C PHE A 118 8.49 5.30 -2.47
N LEU A 119 8.53 6.50 -3.02
CA LEU A 119 9.75 7.14 -3.51
C LEU A 119 10.06 8.33 -2.62
N SER A 120 11.20 8.29 -1.92
CA SER A 120 11.68 9.42 -1.14
C SER A 120 13.07 9.83 -1.63
N SER A 121 13.25 11.14 -1.88
CA SER A 121 14.54 11.73 -2.18
C SER A 121 15.21 12.13 -0.87
N THR A 122 16.35 11.52 -0.53
CA THR A 122 17.20 12.10 0.51
C THR A 122 17.90 13.33 -0.07
N ASN A 123 17.77 14.48 0.59
CA ASN A 123 18.45 15.73 0.24
C ASN A 123 19.94 15.66 0.67
N ASP A 124 20.66 14.65 0.21
CA ASP A 124 22.12 14.61 0.34
C ASP A 124 22.74 15.20 -0.93
N ASN A 125 23.39 16.37 -0.77
CA ASN A 125 23.99 17.21 -1.81
C ASN A 125 25.06 16.54 -2.73
N VAL A 126 25.24 15.22 -2.66
CA VAL A 126 26.29 14.50 -3.38
C VAL A 126 25.76 13.31 -4.19
N SER A 127 24.55 12.80 -3.91
CA SER A 127 23.89 11.78 -4.74
C SER A 127 22.46 11.58 -4.26
N SER A 128 21.46 11.86 -5.13
CA SER A 128 20.06 11.56 -4.85
C SER A 128 19.84 10.05 -4.82
N ARG A 129 20.03 9.42 -3.66
CA ARG A 129 19.59 8.03 -3.47
C ARG A 129 18.08 8.04 -3.33
N LEU A 130 17.40 7.52 -4.35
CA LEU A 130 15.99 7.18 -4.26
C LEU A 130 15.83 6.03 -3.26
N ILE A 131 15.25 6.34 -2.11
CA ILE A 131 14.77 5.31 -1.19
C ILE A 131 13.48 4.76 -1.79
N SER A 132 13.50 3.49 -2.17
CA SER A 132 12.32 2.76 -2.63
C SER A 132 11.90 1.76 -1.56
N VAL A 133 10.73 1.97 -0.97
CA VAL A 133 10.05 0.98 -0.12
C VAL A 133 8.92 0.39 -0.91
N VAL A 134 8.93 -0.93 -1.06
CA VAL A 134 7.87 -1.67 -1.74
C VAL A 134 7.17 -2.55 -0.71
N ALA A 135 5.95 -2.16 -0.34
CA ALA A 135 5.10 -2.91 0.57
C ALA A 135 4.09 -3.76 -0.20
N ARG A 136 4.09 -5.07 0.04
CA ARG A 136 3.18 -6.04 -0.58
C ARG A 136 2.08 -6.43 0.40
N LEU A 137 0.82 -6.25 0.02
CA LEU A 137 -0.31 -6.47 0.91
C LEU A 137 -1.39 -7.29 0.21
N SER A 138 -1.87 -8.34 0.88
CA SER A 138 -3.16 -8.94 0.62
C SER A 138 -4.23 -8.12 1.35
N CYS A 139 -5.20 -7.58 0.61
CA CYS A 139 -6.31 -6.80 1.17
C CYS A 139 -7.65 -7.41 0.72
N SER A 140 -8.63 -7.51 1.62
CA SER A 140 -9.97 -7.95 1.24
C SER A 140 -10.64 -7.00 0.24
N SER A 141 -11.37 -7.57 -0.71
CA SER A 141 -12.32 -6.85 -1.58
C SER A 141 -13.58 -6.47 -0.82
N ASN A 142 -13.89 -7.16 0.28
CA ASN A 142 -14.98 -6.82 1.18
C ASN A 142 -14.48 -5.84 2.24
N MET A 143 -14.88 -4.58 2.12
CA MET A 143 -14.47 -3.50 3.03
C MET A 143 -14.90 -3.71 4.49
N LEU A 144 -15.78 -4.67 4.78
CA LEU A 144 -16.26 -4.99 6.12
C LEU A 144 -15.52 -6.18 6.76
N GLU A 145 -14.68 -6.90 6.01
CA GLU A 145 -13.93 -8.03 6.54
C GLU A 145 -12.94 -7.59 7.62
N GLY A 146 -12.84 -8.41 8.67
CA GLY A 146 -11.98 -8.17 9.82
C GLY A 146 -12.29 -6.87 10.55
N ASP A 147 -13.56 -6.56 10.75
CA ASP A 147 -14.00 -5.28 11.30
C ASP A 147 -13.48 -4.06 10.53
N THR A 148 -13.37 -4.18 9.21
CA THR A 148 -12.75 -3.22 8.27
C THR A 148 -11.22 -3.20 8.23
N GLY A 149 -10.55 -3.99 9.06
CA GLY A 149 -9.08 -4.02 9.17
C GLY A 149 -8.36 -4.80 8.06
N CYS A 150 -9.05 -5.71 7.35
CA CYS A 150 -8.48 -6.40 6.19
C CYS A 150 -8.41 -5.52 4.93
N SER A 151 -8.82 -4.26 4.99
CA SER A 151 -8.77 -3.30 3.88
C SER A 151 -7.70 -2.23 4.07
N LEU A 152 -7.07 -1.81 2.98
CA LEU A 152 -6.14 -0.68 2.99
C LEU A 152 -6.89 0.66 3.08
N TRP A 153 -6.53 1.48 4.06
CA TRP A 153 -7.14 2.80 4.30
C TRP A 153 -6.23 3.95 3.90
N PRO A 154 -6.73 5.04 3.29
CA PRO A 154 -5.91 6.20 2.90
C PRO A 154 -5.06 6.78 4.03
N SER A 155 -5.58 6.81 5.24
CA SER A 155 -4.85 7.29 6.43
C SER A 155 -3.55 6.52 6.69
N SER A 156 -3.52 5.21 6.37
CA SER A 156 -2.31 4.39 6.50
C SER A 156 -1.26 4.73 5.44
N LEU A 157 -1.68 5.15 4.24
CA LEU A 157 -0.77 5.64 3.19
C LEU A 157 -0.11 6.94 3.63
N PHE A 158 -0.89 7.90 4.13
CA PHE A 158 -0.36 9.18 4.62
C PHE A 158 0.62 9.01 5.78
N LEU A 159 0.28 8.17 6.77
CA LEU A 159 1.20 7.93 7.89
C LEU A 159 2.48 7.23 7.43
N SER A 160 2.38 6.31 6.46
CA SER A 160 3.55 5.63 5.88
C SER A 160 4.46 6.62 5.16
N GLU A 161 3.90 7.51 4.35
CA GLU A 161 4.66 8.58 3.68
C GLU A 161 5.33 9.51 4.71
N PHE A 162 4.64 9.87 5.78
CA PHE A 162 5.22 10.67 6.87
C PHE A 162 6.40 9.96 7.55
N ILE A 163 6.26 8.66 7.85
CA ILE A 163 7.33 7.86 8.45
C ILE A 163 8.57 7.82 7.55
N LEU A 164 8.37 7.60 6.25
CA LEU A 164 9.45 7.52 5.28
C LEU A 164 10.08 8.88 4.96
N SER A 165 9.36 9.97 5.18
CA SER A 165 9.87 11.34 5.00
C SER A 165 10.73 11.82 6.18
N TYR A 166 10.49 11.29 7.38
CA TYR A 166 11.19 11.70 8.62
C TYR A 166 11.72 10.49 9.42
N PRO A 167 12.55 9.63 8.80
CA PRO A 167 13.02 8.39 9.42
C PRO A 167 13.74 8.59 10.76
N GLU A 168 14.40 9.74 10.95
CA GLU A 168 15.12 10.11 12.16
C GLU A 168 14.24 10.21 13.42
N ILE A 169 12.94 10.46 13.25
CA ILE A 169 11.97 10.49 14.36
C ILE A 169 11.76 9.07 14.91
N PHE A 170 11.80 8.08 14.03
CA PHE A 170 11.35 6.70 14.27
C PHE A 170 12.50 5.71 14.45
N SER A 171 13.65 6.01 13.86
CA SER A 171 14.83 5.18 13.96
C SER A 171 15.19 4.94 15.43
N THR A 172 15.52 3.70 15.78
CA THR A 172 15.85 3.24 17.14
C THR A 172 14.70 3.32 18.16
N LYS A 173 13.47 3.70 17.77
CA LYS A 173 12.31 3.77 18.67
C LYS A 173 11.52 2.48 18.75
N CYS A 174 11.00 2.18 19.94
CA CYS A 174 9.96 1.17 20.14
C CYS A 174 8.61 1.79 19.76
N CYS A 175 8.03 1.30 18.66
CA CYS A 175 6.83 1.81 18.05
C CYS A 175 5.66 0.86 18.30
N PHE A 176 4.52 1.40 18.74
CA PHE A 176 3.32 0.62 19.03
C PHE A 176 2.13 1.20 18.27
N GLU A 177 1.48 0.40 17.43
CA GLU A 177 0.33 0.83 16.65
C GLU A 177 -0.95 0.13 17.12
N LEU A 178 -1.99 0.94 17.35
CA LEU A 178 -3.35 0.51 17.67
C LEU A 178 -4.19 0.49 16.39
N GLY A 179 -4.79 -0.66 16.08
CA GLY A 179 -5.61 -0.81 14.87
C GLY A 179 -4.78 -0.83 13.59
N SER A 180 -3.75 -1.67 13.56
CA SER A 180 -2.79 -1.70 12.44
C SER A 180 -3.40 -2.18 11.11
N GLY A 181 -4.58 -2.81 11.12
CA GLY A 181 -5.25 -3.27 9.91
C GLY A 181 -4.35 -4.20 9.08
N VAL A 182 -4.16 -3.86 7.80
CA VAL A 182 -3.29 -4.62 6.88
C VAL A 182 -1.78 -4.54 7.23
N GLY A 183 -1.37 -3.66 8.15
CA GLY A 183 0.01 -3.60 8.67
C GLY A 183 1.00 -2.74 7.89
N LEU A 184 0.53 -1.92 6.94
CA LEU A 184 1.38 -1.08 6.08
C LEU A 184 2.37 -0.19 6.87
N VAL A 185 1.88 0.45 7.93
CA VAL A 185 2.67 1.36 8.77
C VAL A 185 3.82 0.60 9.45
N GLY A 186 3.56 -0.62 9.92
CA GLY A 186 4.58 -1.49 10.50
C GLY A 186 5.72 -1.83 9.55
N ILE A 187 5.40 -2.08 8.27
CA ILE A 187 6.40 -2.32 7.23
C ILE A 187 7.33 -1.10 7.10
N CYS A 188 6.75 0.11 7.07
CA CYS A 188 7.50 1.35 6.94
C CYS A 188 8.34 1.65 8.20
N LEU A 189 7.80 1.43 9.40
CA LEU A 189 8.53 1.59 10.66
C LEU A 189 9.75 0.65 10.75
N ASN A 190 9.57 -0.61 10.37
CA ASN A 190 10.67 -1.57 10.33
C ASN A 190 11.72 -1.15 9.28
N TYR A 191 11.29 -0.65 8.13
CA TYR A 191 12.17 -0.16 7.08
C TYR A 191 13.08 0.99 7.55
N VAL A 192 12.52 1.99 8.26
CA VAL A 192 13.29 3.15 8.77
C VAL A 192 14.14 2.83 10.01
N GLY A 193 14.17 1.57 10.44
CA GLY A 193 15.03 1.09 11.51
C GLY A 193 14.51 1.37 12.91
N ALA A 194 13.18 1.33 13.12
CA ALA A 194 12.62 1.24 14.46
C ALA A 194 13.28 0.10 15.27
N SER A 195 13.49 0.30 16.57
CA SER A 195 14.13 -0.71 17.41
C SER A 195 13.21 -1.89 17.73
N LYS A 196 11.90 -1.64 17.71
CA LYS A 196 10.82 -2.62 17.87
C LYS A 196 9.53 -2.05 17.27
N VAL A 197 8.73 -2.89 16.61
CA VAL A 197 7.43 -2.51 16.04
C VAL A 197 6.38 -3.49 16.56
N ILE A 198 5.38 -2.97 17.27
CA ILE A 198 4.30 -3.77 17.83
C ILE A 198 3.01 -3.34 17.13
N LEU A 199 2.46 -4.22 16.32
CA LEU A 199 1.22 -4.03 15.58
C LEU A 199 0.08 -4.72 16.31
N THR A 200 -1.03 -4.02 16.52
CA THR A 200 -2.15 -4.57 17.26
C THR A 200 -3.48 -4.32 16.56
N ASP A 201 -4.38 -5.29 16.64
CA ASP A 201 -5.76 -5.15 16.18
C ASP A 201 -6.73 -5.93 17.08
N GLY A 202 -7.99 -5.49 17.10
CA GLY A 202 -9.05 -6.05 17.93
C GLY A 202 -9.82 -7.18 17.27
N ASP A 203 -9.61 -7.41 15.97
CA ASP A 203 -10.24 -8.45 15.18
C ASP A 203 -9.25 -9.57 14.78
N THR A 204 -9.67 -10.83 14.90
CA THR A 204 -8.82 -12.00 14.65
C THR A 204 -8.59 -12.27 13.17
N SER A 205 -9.55 -11.97 12.29
CA SER A 205 -9.37 -12.04 10.84
C SER A 205 -8.36 -10.99 10.37
N THR A 206 -8.45 -9.76 10.88
CA THR A 206 -7.45 -8.71 10.62
C THR A 206 -6.08 -9.10 11.13
N LEU A 207 -5.97 -9.63 12.36
CA LEU A 207 -4.70 -10.09 12.89
C LEU A 207 -4.07 -11.19 12.00
N THR A 208 -4.89 -12.11 11.48
CA THR A 208 -4.43 -13.18 10.59
C THR A 208 -3.92 -12.59 9.27
N ASN A 209 -4.71 -11.72 8.62
CA ASN A 209 -4.32 -11.06 7.38
C ASN A 209 -3.08 -10.16 7.55
N MET A 210 -2.97 -9.45 8.68
CA MET A 210 -1.80 -8.65 9.02
C MET A 210 -0.54 -9.50 9.12
N LYS A 211 -0.62 -10.68 9.75
CA LYS A 211 0.50 -11.61 9.87
C LYS A 211 0.94 -12.13 8.51
N GLU A 212 -0.01 -12.53 7.67
CA GLU A 212 0.27 -12.91 6.27
C GLU A 212 0.97 -11.78 5.53
N ASN A 213 0.50 -10.53 5.70
CA ASN A 213 1.14 -9.37 5.08
C ASN A 213 2.57 -9.13 5.60
N MET A 214 2.86 -9.40 6.88
CA MET A 214 4.24 -9.34 7.37
C MET A 214 5.11 -10.36 6.64
N GLU A 215 4.64 -11.61 6.53
CA GLU A 215 5.34 -12.68 5.82
C GLU A 215 5.58 -12.35 4.35
N LEU A 216 4.60 -11.76 3.65
CA LEU A 216 4.73 -11.29 2.27
C LEU A 216 5.84 -10.24 2.06
N ASN A 217 6.24 -9.55 3.12
CA ASN A 217 7.33 -8.56 3.12
C ASN A 217 8.62 -9.08 3.74
N ASN A 218 8.74 -10.41 3.91
CA ASN A 218 9.85 -11.07 4.60
C ASN A 218 10.03 -10.55 6.04
N LEU A 219 8.93 -10.17 6.69
CA LEU A 219 8.90 -9.79 8.09
C LEU A 219 8.57 -11.02 8.95
N CYS A 220 9.58 -11.57 9.64
CA CYS A 220 9.45 -12.69 10.57
C CYS A 220 8.66 -12.23 11.78
N ILE A 221 7.52 -12.89 12.01
CA ILE A 221 6.76 -12.76 13.25
C ILE A 221 7.39 -13.74 14.23
N GLU A 222 7.96 -13.25 15.33
CA GLU A 222 8.50 -14.12 16.37
C GLU A 222 7.39 -15.08 16.86
N GLN A 223 7.60 -16.38 16.64
CA GLN A 223 6.87 -17.42 17.35
C GLN A 223 7.69 -17.78 18.61
N GLU A 224 7.02 -18.00 19.74
CA GLU A 224 7.60 -18.13 21.09
C GLU A 224 8.63 -19.28 21.30
N HIS A 225 9.11 -19.98 20.26
CA HIS A 225 10.01 -21.13 20.42
C HIS A 225 11.06 -21.30 19.31
N SER A 226 11.93 -20.32 19.08
CA SER A 226 13.16 -20.62 18.34
C SER A 226 14.37 -19.79 18.79
N GLU A 227 15.15 -20.38 19.70
CA GLU A 227 16.50 -19.95 20.03
C GLU A 227 17.47 -20.36 18.91
N VAL A 228 17.55 -19.59 17.82
CA VAL A 228 18.70 -19.67 16.92
C VAL A 228 19.14 -18.27 16.48
N LEU A 229 20.32 -17.91 16.99
CA LEU A 229 21.11 -16.73 16.71
C LEU A 229 21.21 -16.39 15.22
N LYS A 230 20.55 -15.32 14.79
CA LYS A 230 21.03 -14.37 13.77
C LYS A 230 20.50 -13.00 14.17
N GLU A 231 21.30 -11.94 14.01
CA GLU A 231 20.84 -10.54 14.12
C GLU A 231 19.68 -10.31 13.14
N SER A 232 18.46 -10.65 13.55
CA SER A 232 17.28 -10.45 12.72
C SER A 232 17.03 -8.95 12.69
N LYS A 233 17.19 -8.36 11.50
CA LYS A 233 16.72 -7.00 11.19
C LYS A 233 15.19 -6.86 11.37
N ASN A 234 14.50 -7.98 11.62
CA ASN A 234 13.08 -8.10 11.83
C ASN A 234 12.72 -7.93 13.29
N LYS A 235 11.93 -6.89 13.59
CA LYS A 235 11.56 -6.52 14.96
C LYS A 235 10.05 -6.30 15.10
N VAL A 236 9.27 -6.96 14.26
CA VAL A 236 7.81 -6.76 14.14
C VAL A 236 7.06 -7.85 14.89
N GLU A 237 6.20 -7.44 15.83
CA GLU A 237 5.29 -8.32 16.56
C GLU A 237 3.85 -7.97 16.22
N CYS A 238 3.04 -8.96 15.79
CA CYS A 238 1.60 -8.78 15.58
C CYS A 238 0.82 -9.41 16.74
N LYS A 239 0.07 -8.61 17.51
CA LYS A 239 -0.66 -9.06 18.71
C LYS A 239 -2.14 -8.73 18.65
N TYR A 240 -2.94 -9.65 19.17
CA TYR A 240 -4.34 -9.37 19.43
C TYR A 240 -4.46 -8.36 20.58
N LEU A 241 -5.30 -7.35 20.42
CA LEU A 241 -5.59 -6.38 21.48
C LEU A 241 -7.05 -5.91 21.40
N SER A 242 -7.89 -6.38 22.31
CA SER A 242 -9.27 -5.92 22.42
C SER A 242 -9.32 -4.51 23.02
N TRP A 243 -9.81 -3.53 22.25
CA TRP A 243 -9.87 -2.13 22.68
C TRP A 243 -10.85 -1.89 23.84
N GLU A 244 -11.84 -2.77 23.99
CA GLU A 244 -12.88 -2.65 25.02
C GLU A 244 -12.43 -3.23 26.36
N HIS A 245 -11.48 -4.17 26.34
CA HIS A 245 -11.10 -4.96 27.50
C HIS A 245 -9.64 -4.78 27.95
N VAL A 246 -8.84 -4.01 27.20
CA VAL A 246 -7.43 -3.75 27.55
C VAL A 246 -7.31 -2.89 28.81
N SER A 247 -6.47 -3.33 29.75
CA SER A 247 -6.13 -2.56 30.95
C SER A 247 -4.79 -1.83 30.79
N GLU A 248 -4.54 -0.84 31.65
CA GLU A 248 -3.24 -0.13 31.68
C GLU A 248 -2.07 -1.08 31.99
N SER A 249 -2.31 -2.10 32.82
CA SER A 249 -1.33 -3.13 33.18
C SER A 249 -0.88 -3.95 31.97
N ASP A 250 -1.82 -4.29 31.07
CA ASP A 250 -1.53 -5.05 29.85
C ASP A 250 -0.63 -4.26 28.90
N LEU A 251 -0.76 -2.93 28.91
CA LEU A 251 0.04 -2.03 28.07
C LEU A 251 1.41 -1.71 28.67
N TRP A 252 1.56 -1.85 29.99
CA TRP A 252 2.79 -1.50 30.71
C TRP A 252 4.00 -2.32 30.24
N GLY A 253 3.79 -3.59 29.88
CA GLY A 253 4.85 -4.49 29.44
C GLY A 253 5.55 -4.07 28.13
N TYR A 254 4.88 -3.31 27.27
CA TYR A 254 5.41 -2.95 25.95
C TYR A 254 6.38 -1.77 25.97
N GLN A 255 6.23 -0.86 26.95
CA GLN A 255 7.04 0.34 27.13
C GLN A 255 7.39 1.09 25.82
N PRO A 256 6.41 1.42 24.95
CA PRO A 256 6.72 2.05 23.68
C PRO A 256 7.19 3.50 23.86
N ASP A 257 8.11 3.90 22.99
CA ASP A 257 8.56 5.29 22.84
C ASP A 257 7.51 6.13 22.11
N ILE A 258 6.85 5.54 21.09
CA ILE A 258 5.83 6.20 20.27
C ILE A 258 4.63 5.27 20.12
N VAL A 259 3.42 5.85 20.26
CA VAL A 259 2.15 5.16 20.04
C VAL A 259 1.41 5.82 18.88
N TYR A 260 0.92 5.00 17.94
CA TYR A 260 0.15 5.43 16.77
C TYR A 260 -1.26 4.89 16.86
N TYR A 261 -2.19 5.63 16.30
CA TYR A 261 -3.55 5.18 16.06
C TYR A 261 -4.03 5.77 14.75
N VAL A 262 -4.46 4.92 13.85
CA VAL A 262 -5.02 5.33 12.56
C VAL A 262 -6.48 4.93 12.51
N ARG A 263 -7.34 5.89 12.18
CA ARG A 263 -8.79 5.65 12.15
C ARG A 263 -9.23 5.20 10.76
N SER A 264 -9.96 4.08 10.69
CA SER A 264 -10.75 3.76 9.50
C SER A 264 -11.94 4.73 9.42
N SER A 265 -12.19 5.33 8.26
CA SER A 265 -13.21 6.38 8.11
C SER A 265 -14.65 5.87 8.35
N LEU A 266 -14.86 4.57 8.53
CA LEU A 266 -16.17 3.94 8.68
C LEU A 266 -16.66 3.78 10.12
N ARG A 267 -15.80 3.90 11.14
CA ARG A 267 -16.25 3.84 12.55
C ARG A 267 -15.76 5.00 13.40
N ALA A 268 -16.65 5.44 14.27
CA ALA A 268 -16.26 6.20 15.44
C ALA A 268 -15.96 5.23 16.57
N ALA A 269 -14.68 5.03 16.88
CA ALA A 269 -14.31 4.51 18.19
C ALA A 269 -14.96 5.40 19.28
N PRO A 270 -15.50 4.82 20.36
CA PRO A 270 -16.04 5.61 21.46
C PRO A 270 -14.96 6.58 21.96
N ARG A 271 -15.27 7.87 21.95
CA ARG A 271 -14.37 8.94 22.41
C ARG A 271 -13.91 8.75 23.87
N SER A 272 -14.45 7.81 24.63
CA SER A 272 -14.05 7.50 26.00
C SER A 272 -12.91 6.49 26.07
N SER A 273 -12.95 5.38 25.34
CA SER A 273 -12.01 4.25 25.51
C SER A 273 -10.62 4.56 24.93
N THR A 274 -10.55 5.04 23.69
CA THR A 274 -9.29 5.47 23.04
C THR A 274 -8.67 6.65 23.76
N LEU A 275 -9.50 7.56 24.24
CA LEU A 275 -9.08 8.74 24.97
C LEU A 275 -8.62 8.36 26.39
N ASN A 276 -9.15 7.29 27.00
CA ASN A 276 -8.68 6.79 28.30
C ASN A 276 -7.31 6.10 28.18
N ALA A 277 -7.07 5.28 27.15
CA ALA A 277 -5.75 4.69 26.92
C ALA A 277 -4.67 5.76 26.64
N VAL A 278 -5.02 6.80 25.87
CA VAL A 278 -4.12 7.92 25.57
C VAL A 278 -4.01 8.92 26.75
N LYS A 279 -5.08 9.17 27.52
CA LYS A 279 -5.09 10.09 28.67
C LYS A 279 -4.53 9.50 29.96
N ALA A 280 -4.67 8.20 30.22
CA ALA A 280 -4.12 7.55 31.42
C ALA A 280 -2.63 7.86 31.58
N ARG A 281 -1.92 8.00 30.45
CA ARG A 281 -0.48 8.30 30.41
C ARG A 281 -0.12 9.80 30.39
N GLN A 282 -1.05 10.71 30.05
CA GLN A 282 -0.79 12.16 30.16
C GLN A 282 -0.60 12.61 31.61
N LYS A 283 -1.22 11.90 32.57
CA LYS A 283 -1.24 12.30 33.99
C LYS A 283 0.01 11.91 34.78
N THR A 284 0.78 10.91 34.33
CA THR A 284 1.84 10.28 35.13
C THR A 284 3.25 10.79 34.85
N ARG A 285 3.49 11.64 33.83
CA ARG A 285 4.86 12.06 33.47
C ARG A 285 5.12 13.55 33.21
N GLY A 286 4.13 14.45 33.36
CA GLY A 286 4.37 15.90 33.22
C GLY A 286 4.96 16.35 31.86
N LYS A 287 4.94 15.49 30.85
CA LYS A 287 5.40 15.77 29.48
C LYS A 287 4.19 15.84 28.57
N GLN A 288 4.05 16.98 27.90
CA GLN A 288 2.99 17.24 26.93
C GLN A 288 3.39 16.61 25.59
N TRP A 289 2.74 15.51 25.22
CA TRP A 289 2.96 14.86 23.92
C TRP A 289 1.88 15.33 22.93
N LYS A 290 2.29 15.63 21.69
CA LYS A 290 1.37 15.96 20.59
C LYS A 290 0.80 14.67 20.03
N ILE A 291 -0.52 14.53 20.11
CA ILE A 291 -1.30 13.56 19.33
C ILE A 291 -1.38 14.16 17.91
N TRP A 292 -0.95 13.42 16.90
CA TRP A 292 -1.15 13.77 15.49
C TRP A 292 -2.26 12.90 14.92
#